data_AF-A0A7S3XNZ2-F1
#
_entry.id   AF-A0A7S3XNZ2-F1
#
_cell.length_a   1.000
_cell.length_b   1.000
_cell.length_c   1.000
_cell.angle_alpha   90.00
_cell.angle_beta   90.00
_cell.angle_gamma   90.00
#
_symmetry.space_group_name_H-M   'P 1'
#
loop_
_entity.id
_entity.type
_entity.pdbx_description
1 polymer ?
#
loop_
_entity_poly.entity_id
_entity_poly.type
_entity_poly.pdbx_seq_one_letter_code
_entity_poly.pdbx_strand_id
1 'polypeptide(L)'
;MLVAVNDIQPAIVCCILNFDSRYIICGSENGRVYIWATQRKGDKDGGSTGANPGRRDRNNAHESFMAAGGDPAIATVAQFVPARAVRHALRPADAAPFPEHDQEHVNAMVISADYNGTIRVYCRSKFKR
;
A
#
# COMPACT_ATOMS: atom_id res chain seq x y z
N MET A 1 5.44 -12.19 14.01
CA MET A 1 5.75 -10.84 14.55
C MET A 1 4.48 -10.01 14.41
N LEU A 2 3.83 -9.65 15.52
CA LEU A 2 2.70 -8.71 15.51
C LEU A 2 3.27 -7.29 15.58
N VAL A 3 2.96 -6.46 14.57
CA VAL A 3 3.26 -5.02 14.57
C VAL A 3 1.96 -4.30 14.92
N ALA A 4 1.80 -3.91 16.18
CA ALA A 4 0.74 -3.01 16.58
C ALA A 4 1.18 -1.59 16.24
N VAL A 5 0.41 -0.90 15.39
CA VAL A 5 0.63 0.50 15.04
C VAL A 5 -0.30 1.33 15.91
N ASN A 6 0.12 1.58 17.15
CA ASN A 6 -0.68 2.28 18.15
C ASN A 6 -0.25 3.75 18.15
N ASP A 7 -0.98 4.62 17.44
CA ASP A 7 -1.06 6.09 17.58
C ASP A 7 -1.35 6.81 16.24
N ILE A 8 -2.08 6.18 15.30
CA ILE A 8 -2.55 6.91 14.13
C ILE A 8 -3.79 7.71 14.54
N GLN A 9 -3.60 8.97 14.91
CA GLN A 9 -4.63 9.97 14.70
C GLN A 9 -4.53 10.42 13.24
N PRO A 10 -5.58 10.27 12.42
CA PRO A 10 -6.99 9.98 12.77
C PRO A 10 -7.39 8.51 12.56
N ALA A 11 -8.63 8.18 12.97
CA ALA A 11 -9.12 6.81 13.04
C ALA A 11 -8.99 6.05 11.70
N ILE A 12 -8.52 4.81 11.81
CA ILE A 12 -8.39 3.88 10.70
C ILE A 12 -9.72 3.15 10.51
N VAL A 13 -10.24 3.16 9.28
CA VAL A 13 -11.54 2.55 8.94
C VAL A 13 -11.39 1.23 8.20
N CYS A 14 -10.26 0.99 7.56
CA CYS A 14 -9.91 -0.30 6.97
C CYS A 14 -8.40 -0.52 7.06
N CYS A 15 -7.95 -1.75 7.27
CA CYS A 15 -6.53 -2.11 7.19
C CYS A 15 -6.36 -3.52 6.65
N ILE A 16 -5.42 -3.71 5.73
CA ILE A 16 -5.11 -5.02 5.15
C ILE A 16 -3.61 -5.17 4.92
N LEU A 17 -3.14 -6.42 4.91
CA LEU A 17 -1.86 -6.77 4.32
C LEU A 17 -2.01 -6.86 2.80
N ASN A 18 -0.98 -6.46 2.08
CA ASN A 18 -0.90 -6.74 0.66
C ASN A 18 -0.57 -8.23 0.41
N PHE A 19 -0.68 -8.68 -0.85
CA PHE A 19 -0.61 -10.10 -1.22
C PHE A 19 0.65 -10.83 -0.71
N ASP A 20 1.81 -10.17 -0.76
CA ASP A 20 3.10 -10.74 -0.32
C ASP A 20 3.46 -10.40 1.15
N SER A 21 2.53 -9.79 1.88
CA SER A 21 2.70 -9.34 3.28
C SER A 21 3.89 -8.40 3.50
N ARG A 22 4.45 -7.79 2.45
CA ARG A 22 5.53 -6.80 2.56
C ARG A 22 5.03 -5.40 2.92
N TYR A 23 3.73 -5.16 2.78
CA TYR A 23 3.11 -3.87 3.08
C TYR A 23 1.80 -4.02 3.83
N ILE A 24 1.54 -3.07 4.73
CA ILE A 24 0.23 -2.80 5.31
C ILE A 24 -0.31 -1.56 4.61
N ILE A 25 -1.57 -1.60 4.18
CA ILE A 25 -2.28 -0.46 3.62
C ILE A 25 -3.57 -0.23 4.42
N CYS A 26 -3.89 1.03 4.68
CA CYS A 26 -5.11 1.39 5.40
C CYS A 26 -5.74 2.68 4.86
N GLY A 27 -7.05 2.79 5.04
CA GLY A 27 -7.83 4.01 4.82
C GLY A 27 -8.23 4.64 6.15
N SER A 28 -8.38 5.97 6.15
CA SER A 28 -8.55 6.78 7.35
C SER A 28 -9.66 7.82 7.21
N GLU A 29 -10.19 8.28 8.35
CA GLU A 29 -11.25 9.30 8.41
C GLU A 29 -10.82 10.69 7.97
N ASN A 30 -9.51 10.99 7.93
CA ASN A 30 -9.01 12.23 7.29
C ASN A 30 -8.83 12.13 5.78
N GLY A 31 -9.26 11.02 5.19
CA GLY A 31 -9.27 10.86 3.74
C GLY A 31 -7.94 10.49 3.16
N ARG A 32 -6.97 10.15 4.02
CA ARG A 32 -5.69 9.60 3.58
C ARG A 32 -5.75 8.10 3.49
N VAL A 33 -4.95 7.59 2.56
CA VAL A 33 -4.45 6.22 2.58
C VAL A 33 -3.02 6.25 3.08
N TYR A 34 -2.70 5.31 3.97
CA TYR A 34 -1.36 5.14 4.51
C TYR A 34 -0.81 3.77 4.14
N ILE A 35 0.51 3.69 3.94
CA ILE A 35 1.22 2.48 3.55
C ILE A 35 2.49 2.34 4.41
N TRP A 36 2.63 1.21 5.10
CA TRP A 36 3.86 0.84 5.83
C TRP A 36 4.50 -0.38 5.18
N ALA A 37 5.82 -0.37 5.03
CA ALA A 37 6.55 -1.60 4.74
C ALA A 37 6.63 -2.48 6.00
N THR A 38 6.44 -3.79 5.92
CA THR A 38 6.53 -4.69 7.08
C THR A 38 7.98 -5.06 7.41
N GLN A 39 8.86 -5.14 6.42
CA GLN A 39 10.29 -5.43 6.59
C GLN A 39 11.15 -4.17 6.72
N ARG A 40 12.32 -4.29 7.36
CA ARG A 40 13.29 -3.19 7.48
C ARG A 40 14.12 -3.09 6.20
N LYS A 41 14.34 -1.87 5.72
CA LYS A 41 15.31 -1.59 4.64
C LYS A 41 16.71 -1.83 5.21
N GLY A 42 17.20 -3.07 5.14
CA GLY A 42 18.46 -3.50 5.74
C GLY A 42 18.49 -4.93 6.27
N ASP A 43 17.34 -5.60 6.41
CA ASP A 43 17.29 -7.02 6.80
C ASP A 43 17.55 -7.94 5.59
N LYS A 44 18.55 -7.59 4.78
CA LYS A 44 19.12 -8.53 3.81
C LYS A 44 20.20 -9.30 4.56
N ASP A 45 20.00 -10.60 4.61
CA ASP A 45 20.88 -11.63 5.16
C ASP A 45 20.76 -11.82 6.67
N GLY A 46 20.30 -13.02 7.06
CA GLY A 46 20.21 -13.52 8.43
C GLY A 46 21.58 -13.75 9.08
N GLY A 47 22.43 -12.72 9.09
CA GLY A 47 23.77 -12.76 9.64
C GLY A 47 24.17 -11.41 10.22
N SER A 48 23.94 -11.22 11.51
CA SER A 48 24.95 -10.65 12.42
C SER A 48 24.42 -10.60 13.85
N THR A 49 25.13 -11.37 14.67
CA THR A 49 25.28 -11.28 16.12
C THR A 49 25.26 -9.86 16.68
N GLY A 50 24.44 -9.67 17.72
CA GLY A 50 24.76 -8.76 18.82
C GLY A 50 24.46 -7.28 18.59
N ALA A 51 23.20 -6.89 18.75
CA ALA A 51 22.79 -5.69 19.50
C ALA A 51 21.26 -5.71 19.57
N ASN A 52 20.72 -5.67 20.78
CA ASN A 52 19.29 -5.67 21.06
C ASN A 52 18.60 -4.62 20.17
N PRO A 53 17.82 -4.99 19.13
CA PRO A 53 17.18 -4.02 18.28
C PRO A 53 15.94 -3.60 19.05
N GLY A 54 16.12 -2.69 20.02
CA GLY A 54 15.02 -2.09 20.76
C GLY A 54 13.93 -1.77 19.75
N ARG A 55 12.77 -2.40 19.93
CA ARG A 55 11.58 -2.32 19.06
C ARG A 55 11.38 -0.85 18.71
N ARG A 56 11.95 -0.43 17.57
CA ARG A 56 11.90 0.97 17.18
C ARG A 56 10.46 1.21 16.79
N ASP A 57 9.80 2.16 17.42
CA ASP A 57 8.46 2.56 17.03
C ASP A 57 8.48 2.92 15.54
N ARG A 58 7.56 2.32 14.77
CA ARG A 58 7.43 2.49 13.32
C ARG A 58 6.12 3.18 12.94
N ASN A 59 5.38 3.70 13.92
CA ASN A 59 4.11 4.39 13.69
C ASN A 59 4.25 5.49 12.62
N ASN A 60 5.31 6.28 12.70
CA ASN A 60 5.58 7.40 11.78
C ASN A 60 6.37 7.02 10.52
N ALA A 61 6.72 5.74 10.33
CA ALA A 61 7.51 5.27 9.20
C ALA A 61 6.60 4.76 8.06
N HIS A 62 5.79 5.67 7.50
CA HIS A 62 4.82 5.38 6.45
C HIS A 62 4.87 6.38 5.29
N GLU A 63 4.35 5.94 4.15
CA GLU A 63 3.97 6.81 3.04
C GLU A 63 2.46 7.09 3.13
N SER A 64 2.01 8.26 2.66
CA SER A 64 0.57 8.55 2.59
C SER A 64 0.21 9.48 1.44
N PHE A 65 -1.04 9.40 1.01
CA PHE A 65 -1.61 10.30 -0.01
C PHE A 65 -3.10 10.53 0.24
N MET A 66 -3.64 11.63 -0.30
CA MET A 66 -5.07 11.95 -0.22
C MET A 66 -5.87 11.05 -1.17
N ALA A 67 -6.81 10.32 -0.60
CA ALA A 67 -7.64 9.32 -1.25
C ALA A 67 -9.14 9.67 -1.30
N ALA A 68 -9.59 10.51 -0.37
CA ALA A 68 -10.94 11.04 -0.30
C ALA A 68 -10.91 12.58 -0.26
N GLY A 69 -11.99 13.19 -0.74
CA GLY A 69 -12.24 14.62 -0.63
C GLY A 69 -13.71 14.88 -0.27
N GLY A 70 -14.03 16.12 0.10
CA GLY A 70 -15.36 16.50 0.56
C GLY A 70 -15.51 16.45 2.09
N ASP A 71 -16.74 16.50 2.58
CA ASP A 71 -17.07 16.42 4.01
C ASP A 71 -18.24 15.44 4.20
N PRO A 72 -18.02 14.23 4.78
CA PRO A 72 -16.76 13.79 5.38
C PRO A 72 -15.78 13.22 4.33
N ALA A 73 -14.50 13.56 4.45
CA ALA A 73 -13.44 13.01 3.60
C ALA A 73 -12.99 11.63 4.11
N ILE A 74 -13.84 10.62 4.21
CA ILE A 74 -13.41 9.31 4.76
C ILE A 74 -13.00 8.37 3.63
N ALA A 75 -11.79 7.82 3.68
CA ALA A 75 -11.33 6.77 2.77
C ALA A 75 -11.72 5.39 3.32
N THR A 76 -12.89 4.89 2.90
CA THR A 76 -13.54 3.69 3.46
C THR A 76 -12.85 2.39 3.07
N VAL A 77 -12.18 2.36 1.92
CA VAL A 77 -11.47 1.17 1.40
C VAL A 77 -10.12 1.59 0.83
N ALA A 78 -9.09 0.78 1.03
CA ALA A 78 -7.78 0.93 0.41
C ALA A 78 -7.14 -0.43 0.15
N GLN A 79 -6.78 -0.72 -1.10
CA GLN A 79 -6.22 -2.02 -1.46
C GLN A 79 -5.23 -1.95 -2.63
N PHE A 80 -4.13 -2.69 -2.50
CA PHE A 80 -3.24 -2.96 -3.63
C PHE A 80 -3.91 -3.86 -4.66
N VAL A 81 -3.86 -3.45 -5.93
CA VAL A 81 -4.37 -4.25 -7.03
C VAL A 81 -3.41 -5.42 -7.28
N PRO A 82 -3.89 -6.66 -7.39
CA PRO A 82 -3.05 -7.81 -7.74
C PRO A 82 -2.29 -7.58 -9.04
N ALA A 83 -1.00 -7.95 -9.09
CA ALA A 83 -0.14 -7.70 -10.25
C ALA A 83 -0.75 -8.20 -11.58
N ARG A 84 -1.43 -9.36 -11.56
CA ARG A 84 -2.15 -9.89 -12.74
C ARG A 84 -3.23 -8.92 -13.24
N ALA A 85 -4.02 -8.32 -12.34
CA ALA A 85 -5.05 -7.36 -12.72
C ALA A 85 -4.44 -6.04 -13.23
N VAL A 86 -3.35 -5.57 -12.61
CA VAL A 86 -2.57 -4.41 -13.10
C VAL A 86 -2.11 -4.63 -14.53
N ARG A 87 -1.51 -5.79 -14.83
CA ARG A 87 -1.04 -6.16 -16.16
C ARG A 87 -2.16 -6.04 -17.20
N HIS A 88 -3.33 -6.62 -16.91
CA HIS A 88 -4.48 -6.53 -17.82
C HIS A 88 -4.98 -5.10 -17.99
N ALA A 89 -4.99 -4.29 -16.92
CA ALA A 89 -5.47 -2.91 -16.96
C ALA A 89 -4.51 -1.97 -17.74
N LEU A 90 -3.21 -2.17 -17.62
CA LEU A 90 -2.20 -1.33 -18.28
C LEU A 90 -1.84 -1.79 -19.69
N ARG A 91 -2.22 -3.03 -20.07
CA ARG A 91 -1.87 -3.64 -21.36
C ARG A 91 -2.25 -2.73 -22.54
N PRO A 92 -1.29 -2.39 -23.43
CA PRO A 92 -1.61 -1.89 -24.77
C PRO A 92 -2.39 -2.94 -25.56
N ALA A 93 -3.31 -2.53 -26.43
CA ALA A 93 -4.15 -3.45 -27.21
C ALA A 93 -3.34 -4.52 -27.96
N ASP A 94 -2.13 -4.16 -28.39
CA ASP A 94 -1.30 -4.96 -29.30
C ASP A 94 -0.11 -5.65 -28.60
N ALA A 95 -0.09 -5.68 -27.26
CA ALA A 95 1.09 -6.16 -26.52
C ALA A 95 1.23 -7.69 -26.56
N ALA A 96 2.49 -8.16 -26.65
CA ALA A 96 2.87 -9.57 -26.56
C ALA A 96 2.48 -10.20 -25.19
N PRO A 97 2.49 -11.55 -25.08
CA PRO A 97 2.26 -12.25 -23.81
C PRO A 97 3.22 -11.80 -22.71
N PHE A 98 2.74 -11.79 -21.46
CA PHE A 98 3.55 -11.35 -20.32
C PHE A 98 4.64 -12.36 -19.97
N PRO A 99 5.85 -11.90 -19.58
CA PRO A 99 6.82 -12.77 -18.94
C PRO A 99 6.26 -13.32 -17.63
N GLU A 100 6.59 -14.59 -17.35
CA GLU A 100 6.06 -15.35 -16.21
C GLU A 100 6.45 -14.70 -14.87
N HIS A 101 7.68 -14.19 -14.77
CA HIS A 101 8.21 -13.46 -13.63
C HIS A 101 8.28 -11.96 -13.88
N ASP A 102 7.17 -11.28 -13.64
CA ASP A 102 7.11 -9.83 -13.70
C ASP A 102 6.86 -9.23 -12.31
N GLN A 103 7.96 -8.74 -11.73
CA GLN A 103 8.01 -7.99 -10.47
C GLN A 103 7.64 -6.52 -10.65
N GLU A 104 7.54 -6.03 -11.88
CA GLU A 104 7.40 -4.61 -12.17
C GLU A 104 6.02 -4.09 -11.78
N HIS A 105 5.00 -4.92 -11.99
CA HIS A 105 3.59 -4.58 -11.75
C HIS A 105 3.12 -4.89 -10.32
N VAL A 106 3.98 -5.46 -9.47
CA VAL A 106 3.67 -5.72 -8.06
C VAL A 106 3.52 -4.38 -7.33
N ASN A 107 2.40 -4.21 -6.61
CA ASN A 107 2.05 -3.00 -5.86
C ASN A 107 2.06 -1.72 -6.72
N ALA A 108 1.89 -1.84 -8.03
CA ALA A 108 1.93 -0.72 -8.97
C ALA A 108 0.67 0.15 -8.96
N MET A 109 -0.45 -0.42 -8.50
CA MET A 109 -1.73 0.28 -8.41
C MET A 109 -2.39 0.06 -7.05
N VAL A 110 -3.13 1.09 -6.61
CA VAL A 110 -3.99 1.06 -5.44
C VAL A 110 -5.39 1.48 -5.87
N ILE A 111 -6.41 0.81 -5.34
CA ILE A 111 -7.81 1.22 -5.43
C ILE A 111 -8.23 1.72 -4.05
N SER A 112 -8.97 2.82 -4.03
CA SER A 112 -9.69 3.27 -2.84
C SER A 112 -11.13 3.63 -3.16
N ALA A 113 -11.97 3.61 -2.14
CA ALA A 113 -13.31 4.16 -2.19
C ALA A 113 -13.49 5.15 -1.04
N ASP A 114 -14.38 6.13 -1.21
CA ASP A 114 -14.71 7.11 -0.17
C ASP A 114 -16.20 7.10 0.22
N TYR A 115 -16.52 7.83 1.29
CA TYR A 115 -17.88 7.98 1.80
C TYR A 115 -18.85 8.68 0.84
N ASN A 116 -18.32 9.42 -0.13
CA ASN A 116 -19.09 10.12 -1.16
C ASN A 116 -19.39 9.23 -2.38
N GLY A 117 -19.11 7.93 -2.28
CA GLY A 117 -19.34 6.96 -3.36
C GLY A 117 -18.33 7.08 -4.50
N THR A 118 -17.22 7.79 -4.32
CA THR A 118 -16.17 7.91 -5.35
C THR A 118 -15.17 6.76 -5.23
N ILE A 119 -14.96 6.05 -6.32
CA ILE A 119 -13.88 5.06 -6.47
C ILE A 119 -12.72 5.72 -7.20
N ARG A 120 -11.51 5.62 -6.65
CA ARG A 120 -10.29 6.15 -7.26
C ARG A 120 -9.27 5.06 -7.47
N VAL A 121 -8.53 5.18 -8.57
CA VAL A 121 -7.45 4.27 -8.96
C VAL A 121 -6.17 5.08 -9.05
N TYR A 122 -5.16 4.67 -8.28
CA TYR A 122 -3.85 5.30 -8.21
C TYR A 122 -2.84 4.39 -8.89
N CYS A 123 -2.01 4.96 -9.75
CA CYS A 123 -0.88 4.26 -10.39
C CYS A 123 0.42 4.93 -9.97
N ARG A 124 1.50 4.14 -9.81
CA ARG A 124 2.84 4.71 -9.67
C ARG A 124 3.17 5.56 -10.91
N SER A 125 3.88 6.68 -10.72
CA SER A 125 4.11 7.67 -11.78
C SER A 125 4.70 7.09 -13.07
N LYS A 126 5.54 6.05 -12.97
CA LYS A 126 6.14 5.38 -14.13
C LYS A 126 5.14 4.65 -15.03
N PHE A 127 3.91 4.42 -14.56
CA PHE A 127 2.83 3.76 -15.28
C PHE A 127 1.73 4.74 -15.73
N LYS A 128 1.95 6.06 -15.60
CA LYS A 128 1.06 7.05 -16.20
C LYS A 128 1.20 6.99 -17.72
N ARG A 129 0.06 6.88 -18.42
CA ARG A 129 0.00 7.02 -19.89
C ARG A 129 0.11 8.48 -20.28
#